data_AF-A0A7Y2VAB5-F1
#
_entry.id   AF-A0A7Y2VAB5-F1
#
_cell.length_a   1.000
_cell.length_b   1.000
_cell.length_c   1.000
_cell.angle_alpha   90.00
_cell.angle_beta   90.00
_cell.angle_gamma   90.00
#
_symmetry.space_group_name_H-M   'P 1'
#
loop_
_entity.id
_entity.type
_entity.pdbx_description
1 polymer ?
#
loop_
_entity_poly.entity_id
_entity_poly.type
_entity_poly.pdbx_seq_one_letter_code
_entity_poly.pdbx_strand_id
1 'polypeptide(L)'
;FKVWNLRMYVALLMGIAIGIGISFLDPATENDNLWFVFFCGIISVSGMTLPGFSGSFILILLGNYVLLLVDSVNALFDTFYEIFSGDFSFIDNPIRIRMLKVLSVFTLGSLAGLVTFSHILNYVLHHFKNTTLSVLTGFIIGSLGMVWPWKKTIYKTTEDGSFLLDSVGGKVIENYKRFIPELNSETYIAIVFIVIGVCIVLLLDWYGRNSNDDYA
;
A
#
# COMPACT_ATOMS: atom_id res chain seq x y z
N PHE A 1 -29.50 -11.66 6.79
CA PHE A 1 -28.92 -10.42 7.36
C PHE A 1 -28.88 -10.54 8.87
N LYS A 2 -27.68 -10.64 9.47
CA LYS A 2 -27.52 -10.78 10.92
C LYS A 2 -27.72 -9.41 11.58
N VAL A 3 -28.46 -9.36 12.68
CA VAL A 3 -28.78 -8.11 13.40
C VAL A 3 -27.47 -7.41 13.78
N TRP A 4 -27.27 -6.18 13.30
CA TRP A 4 -26.08 -5.40 13.59
C TRP A 4 -26.06 -5.04 15.07
N ASN A 5 -25.02 -5.46 15.77
CA ASN A 5 -24.82 -5.14 17.19
C ASN A 5 -24.09 -3.79 17.30
N LEU A 6 -24.29 -3.04 18.38
CA LEU A 6 -23.56 -1.80 18.70
C LEU A 6 -22.04 -1.97 18.55
N ARG A 7 -21.49 -3.14 18.92
CA ARG A 7 -20.07 -3.48 18.73
C ARG A 7 -19.61 -3.40 17.28
N MET A 8 -20.47 -3.76 16.32
CA MET A 8 -20.16 -3.73 14.88
C MET A 8 -20.14 -2.29 14.36
N TYR A 9 -21.06 -1.44 14.80
CA TYR A 9 -21.06 -0.03 14.43
C TYR A 9 -19.83 0.71 14.98
N VAL A 10 -19.46 0.45 16.24
CA VAL A 10 -18.23 1.01 16.83
C VAL A 10 -16.99 0.54 16.07
N ALA A 11 -16.93 -0.76 15.72
CA ALA A 11 -15.84 -1.32 14.93
C ALA A 11 -15.75 -0.69 13.52
N LEU A 12 -16.89 -0.45 12.88
CA LEU A 12 -16.95 0.21 11.57
C LEU A 12 -16.45 1.66 11.66
N LEU A 13 -16.91 2.43 12.66
CA LEU A 13 -16.45 3.81 12.86
C LEU A 13 -14.94 3.86 13.16
N MET A 14 -14.43 2.92 13.95
CA MET A 14 -12.99 2.80 14.21
C MET A 14 -12.21 2.54 12.92
N GLY A 15 -12.68 1.64 12.05
CA GLY A 15 -12.08 1.40 10.74
C GLY A 15 -12.05 2.68 9.88
N ILE A 16 -13.15 3.41 9.80
CA ILE A 16 -13.24 4.68 9.05
C ILE A 16 -12.21 5.68 9.59
N ALA A 17 -12.16 5.87 10.91
CA ALA A 17 -11.23 6.79 11.54
C ALA A 17 -9.76 6.45 11.23
N ILE A 18 -9.39 5.16 11.27
CA ILE A 18 -8.04 4.70 10.93
C ILE A 18 -7.71 4.97 9.45
N GLY A 19 -8.64 4.64 8.53
CA GLY A 19 -8.43 4.86 7.10
C GLY A 19 -8.28 6.33 6.72
N ILE A 20 -9.09 7.20 7.34
CA ILE A 20 -8.99 8.65 7.18
C ILE A 20 -7.68 9.16 7.79
N GLY A 21 -7.32 8.71 8.99
CA GLY A 21 -6.09 9.13 9.67
C GLY A 21 -4.84 8.85 8.85
N ILE A 22 -4.73 7.64 8.29
CA ILE A 22 -3.62 7.25 7.40
C ILE A 22 -3.56 8.13 6.15
N SER A 23 -4.71 8.61 5.66
CA SER A 23 -4.79 9.44 4.46
C SER A 23 -4.21 10.85 4.63
N PHE A 24 -3.94 11.27 5.86
CA PHE A 24 -3.36 12.57 6.22
C PHE A 24 -1.93 12.46 6.76
N LEU A 25 -1.34 11.25 6.78
CA LEU A 25 0.06 11.09 7.15
C LEU A 25 0.95 11.58 6.01
N ASP A 26 1.87 12.48 6.33
CA ASP A 26 2.92 12.88 5.39
C ASP A 26 4.00 11.80 5.31
N PRO A 27 4.60 11.57 4.13
CA PRO A 27 5.71 10.63 3.98
C PRO A 27 6.89 10.98 4.90
N ALA A 28 7.36 9.98 5.64
CA ALA A 28 8.57 10.07 6.44
C ALA A 28 9.83 10.20 5.57
N THR A 29 10.93 10.61 6.18
CA THR A 29 12.25 10.61 5.54
C THR A 29 12.81 9.19 5.45
N GLU A 30 13.58 8.92 4.39
CA GLU A 30 14.28 7.65 4.22
C GLU A 30 15.14 7.30 5.45
N ASN A 31 15.13 6.03 5.83
CA ASN A 31 15.88 5.51 6.97
C ASN A 31 16.41 4.11 6.67
N ASP A 32 17.74 4.00 6.56
CA ASP A 32 18.45 2.76 6.23
C ASP A 32 18.80 1.90 7.46
N ASN A 33 18.34 2.27 8.66
CA ASN A 33 18.54 1.47 9.86
C ASN A 33 17.92 0.09 9.69
N LEU A 34 18.74 -0.96 9.85
CA LEU A 34 18.34 -2.34 9.58
C LEU A 34 17.13 -2.79 10.43
N TRP A 35 17.00 -2.31 11.67
CA TRP A 35 15.82 -2.61 12.49
C TRP A 35 14.56 -1.98 11.91
N PHE A 36 14.65 -0.72 11.46
CA PHE A 36 13.55 -0.04 10.82
C PHE A 36 13.15 -0.73 9.51
N VAL A 37 14.13 -1.12 8.69
CA VAL A 37 13.94 -1.88 7.44
C VAL A 37 13.26 -3.23 7.71
N PHE A 38 13.66 -3.94 8.76
CA PHE A 38 13.03 -5.21 9.16
C PHE A 38 11.54 -5.02 9.47
N PHE A 39 11.18 -4.01 10.27
CA PHE A 39 9.79 -3.69 10.57
C PHE A 39 9.01 -3.19 9.35
N CYS A 40 9.66 -2.43 8.45
CA CYS A 40 9.08 -2.07 7.16
C CYS A 40 8.68 -3.31 6.34
N GLY A 41 9.53 -4.36 6.35
CA GLY A 41 9.20 -5.65 5.75
C GLY A 41 7.93 -6.26 6.35
N ILE A 42 7.85 -6.35 7.68
CA ILE A 42 6.69 -6.91 8.38
C ILE A 42 5.40 -6.17 8.01
N ILE A 43 5.42 -4.83 8.10
CA ILE A 43 4.23 -4.00 7.90
C ILE A 43 3.81 -3.99 6.43
N SER A 44 4.76 -3.91 5.49
CA SER A 44 4.45 -3.85 4.06
C SER A 44 3.76 -5.12 3.54
N VAL A 45 4.16 -6.31 3.98
CA VAL A 45 3.48 -7.55 3.57
C VAL A 45 2.13 -7.73 4.26
N SER A 46 2.02 -7.32 5.53
CA SER A 46 0.73 -7.23 6.22
C SER A 46 -0.23 -6.29 5.46
N GLY A 47 0.34 -5.22 4.88
CA GLY A 47 -0.17 -4.41 3.78
C GLY A 47 -1.05 -5.15 2.80
N MET A 48 -0.42 -6.07 2.09
CA MET A 48 -0.94 -6.68 0.87
C MET A 48 -1.97 -7.78 1.14
N THR A 49 -2.02 -8.29 2.37
CA THR A 49 -2.88 -9.43 2.76
C THR A 49 -4.24 -8.99 3.28
N LEU A 50 -4.39 -7.72 3.71
CA LEU A 50 -5.64 -7.18 4.25
C LEU A 50 -6.37 -6.32 3.19
N PRO A 51 -7.67 -6.57 2.92
CA PRO A 51 -8.40 -5.82 1.90
C PRO A 51 -8.49 -4.33 2.24
N GLY A 52 -8.12 -3.49 1.28
CA GLY A 52 -8.10 -2.03 1.42
C GLY A 52 -6.81 -1.45 1.99
N PHE A 53 -5.86 -2.28 2.42
CA PHE A 53 -4.54 -1.88 2.92
C PHE A 53 -3.52 -2.14 1.80
N SER A 54 -2.56 -1.22 1.59
CA SER A 54 -1.62 -1.31 0.46
C SER A 54 -0.19 -1.25 0.97
N GLY A 55 0.54 -2.36 0.82
CA GLY A 55 1.92 -2.48 1.30
C GLY A 55 2.89 -1.46 0.69
N SER A 56 2.80 -1.25 -0.63
CA SER A 56 3.62 -0.27 -1.35
C SER A 56 3.30 1.16 -0.92
N PHE A 57 2.03 1.49 -0.71
CA PHE A 57 1.63 2.81 -0.20
C PHE A 57 2.19 3.07 1.19
N ILE A 58 2.17 2.07 2.09
CA ILE A 58 2.76 2.21 3.42
C ILE A 58 4.27 2.39 3.34
N LEU A 59 4.98 1.71 2.43
CA LEU A 59 6.41 1.95 2.22
C LEU A 59 6.71 3.37 1.73
N ILE A 60 5.83 3.96 0.92
CA ILE A 60 5.92 5.37 0.52
C ILE A 60 5.73 6.27 1.74
N LEU A 61 4.72 6.01 2.58
CA LEU A 61 4.50 6.77 3.81
C LEU A 61 5.65 6.62 4.82
N LEU A 62 6.32 5.47 4.86
CA LEU A 62 7.49 5.22 5.69
C LEU A 62 8.79 5.80 5.10
N GLY A 63 8.75 6.39 3.90
CA GLY A 63 9.91 7.01 3.27
C GLY A 63 10.90 6.05 2.61
N ASN A 64 10.65 4.74 2.66
CA ASN A 64 11.61 3.71 2.25
C ASN A 64 11.25 3.02 0.92
N TYR A 65 10.26 3.52 0.18
CA TYR A 65 9.86 2.93 -1.09
C TYR A 65 11.00 2.88 -2.11
N VAL A 66 11.70 4.00 -2.32
CA VAL A 66 12.80 4.09 -3.31
C VAL A 66 13.95 3.19 -2.90
N LEU A 67 14.44 3.34 -1.66
CA LEU A 67 15.51 2.52 -1.10
C LEU A 67 15.23 1.02 -1.18
N LEU A 68 14.01 0.56 -0.86
CA LEU A 68 13.68 -0.88 -0.78
C LEU A 68 13.24 -1.51 -2.10
N LEU A 69 12.43 -0.82 -2.90
CA LEU A 69 11.82 -1.40 -4.10
C LEU A 69 12.48 -0.96 -5.40
N VAL A 70 13.27 0.12 -5.38
CA VAL A 70 14.00 0.60 -6.55
C VAL A 70 15.49 0.29 -6.38
N ASP A 71 16.16 0.95 -5.44
CA ASP A 71 17.64 0.89 -5.33
C ASP A 71 18.13 -0.49 -4.92
N SER A 72 17.50 -1.09 -3.91
CA SER A 72 17.84 -2.43 -3.43
C SER A 72 17.59 -3.50 -4.48
N VAL A 73 16.50 -3.38 -5.25
CA VAL A 73 16.15 -4.34 -6.31
C VAL A 73 17.07 -4.19 -7.52
N ASN A 74 17.39 -2.95 -7.92
CA ASN A 74 18.36 -2.68 -8.97
C ASN A 74 19.74 -3.22 -8.60
N ALA A 75 20.18 -2.99 -7.36
CA ALA A 75 21.45 -3.55 -6.87
C ALA A 75 21.47 -5.09 -6.93
N LEU A 76 20.35 -5.75 -6.62
CA LEU A 76 20.22 -7.20 -6.79
C LEU A 76 20.28 -7.62 -8.26
N PHE A 77 19.58 -6.91 -9.15
CA PHE A 77 19.56 -7.20 -10.57
C PHE A 77 20.96 -7.05 -11.20
N ASP A 78 21.66 -5.97 -10.89
CA ASP A 78 23.04 -5.73 -11.33
C ASP A 78 23.98 -6.84 -10.82
N THR A 79 23.79 -7.25 -9.56
CA THR A 79 24.58 -8.36 -8.97
C THR A 79 24.34 -9.67 -9.73
N PHE A 80 23.09 -9.99 -10.10
CA PHE A 80 22.80 -11.16 -10.92
C PHE A 80 23.42 -11.08 -12.31
N TYR A 81 23.38 -9.91 -12.95
CA TYR A 81 23.97 -9.67 -14.25
C TYR A 81 25.49 -9.88 -14.24
N GLU A 82 26.18 -9.35 -13.23
CA GLU A 82 27.63 -9.49 -13.07
C GLU A 82 28.04 -10.93 -12.78
N ILE A 83 27.34 -11.62 -11.87
CA ILE A 83 27.56 -13.05 -11.59
C ILE A 83 27.44 -13.89 -12.86
N PHE A 84 26.43 -13.62 -13.69
CA PHE A 84 26.24 -14.35 -14.95
C PHE A 84 27.31 -14.01 -15.99
N SER A 85 27.82 -12.77 -15.97
CA SER A 85 28.90 -12.30 -16.85
C SER A 85 30.29 -12.76 -16.39
N GLY A 86 30.40 -13.38 -15.21
CA GLY A 86 31.66 -13.82 -14.61
C GLY A 86 32.48 -12.70 -13.96
N ASP A 87 31.87 -11.54 -13.73
CA ASP A 87 32.48 -10.41 -13.02
C ASP A 87 32.04 -10.42 -11.55
N PHE A 88 32.98 -10.26 -10.62
CA PHE A 88 32.73 -10.23 -9.17
C PHE A 88 33.00 -8.86 -8.56
N SER A 89 33.06 -7.81 -9.39
CA SER A 89 33.28 -6.42 -8.97
C SER A 89 32.24 -5.88 -7.97
N PHE A 90 31.08 -6.53 -7.82
CA PHE A 90 30.11 -6.20 -6.76
C PHE A 90 30.64 -6.28 -5.33
N ILE A 91 31.64 -7.12 -5.07
CA ILE A 91 32.20 -7.30 -3.72
C ILE A 91 32.99 -6.05 -3.29
N ASP A 92 33.61 -5.37 -4.24
CA ASP A 92 34.42 -4.19 -3.95
C ASP A 92 33.56 -2.92 -3.83
N ASN A 93 32.30 -2.97 -4.25
CA ASN A 93 31.39 -1.83 -4.19
C ASN A 93 30.66 -1.75 -2.83
N PRO A 94 31.03 -0.81 -1.93
CA PRO A 94 30.45 -0.71 -0.60
C PRO A 94 28.96 -0.34 -0.62
N ILE A 95 28.53 0.41 -1.63
CA ILE A 95 27.12 0.83 -1.80
C ILE A 95 26.28 -0.38 -2.16
N ARG A 96 26.76 -1.24 -3.07
CA ARG A 96 26.05 -2.44 -3.51
C ARG A 96 25.89 -3.44 -2.38
N ILE A 97 26.95 -3.70 -1.61
CA ILE A 97 26.87 -4.55 -0.41
C ILE A 97 25.85 -4.01 0.60
N ARG A 98 25.81 -2.70 0.81
CA ARG A 98 24.82 -2.08 1.71
C ARG A 98 23.39 -2.31 1.22
N MET A 99 23.11 -2.09 -0.07
CA MET A 99 21.78 -2.31 -0.65
C MET A 99 21.36 -3.78 -0.57
N LEU A 100 22.28 -4.72 -0.83
CA LEU A 100 22.00 -6.15 -0.67
C LEU A 100 21.71 -6.52 0.79
N LYS A 101 22.43 -5.94 1.76
CA LYS A 101 22.13 -6.14 3.19
C LYS A 101 20.75 -5.61 3.57
N VAL A 102 20.41 -4.39 3.14
CA VAL A 102 19.08 -3.79 3.33
C VAL A 102 17.99 -4.70 2.75
N LEU A 103 18.16 -5.14 1.50
CA LEU A 103 17.20 -6.04 0.84
C LEU A 103 17.04 -7.37 1.59
N SER A 104 18.15 -7.92 2.08
CA SER A 104 18.15 -9.19 2.80
C SER A 104 17.36 -9.06 4.11
N VAL A 105 17.59 -7.99 4.87
CA VAL A 105 16.86 -7.71 6.12
C VAL A 105 15.38 -7.41 5.85
N PHE A 106 15.08 -6.65 4.80
CA PHE A 106 13.70 -6.40 4.36
C PHE A 106 12.97 -7.69 4.00
N THR A 107 13.65 -8.60 3.28
CA THR A 107 13.09 -9.90 2.89
C THR A 107 12.82 -10.78 4.11
N LEU A 108 13.75 -10.83 5.07
CA LEU A 108 13.54 -11.55 6.33
C LEU A 108 12.35 -10.98 7.13
N GLY A 109 12.25 -9.66 7.21
CA GLY A 109 11.11 -8.99 7.84
C GLY A 109 9.78 -9.29 7.13
N SER A 110 9.80 -9.27 5.80
CA SER A 110 8.65 -9.58 4.94
C SER A 110 8.16 -11.02 5.14
N LEU A 111 9.07 -12.00 5.19
CA LEU A 111 8.74 -13.40 5.46
C LEU A 111 8.17 -13.60 6.86
N ALA A 112 8.80 -12.98 7.88
CA ALA A 112 8.31 -13.02 9.25
C ALA A 112 6.90 -12.40 9.35
N GLY A 113 6.68 -11.25 8.70
CA GLY A 113 5.40 -10.57 8.63
C GLY A 113 4.33 -11.44 7.96
N LEU A 114 4.63 -12.05 6.82
CA LEU A 114 3.68 -12.91 6.11
C LEU A 114 3.20 -14.06 7.00
N VAL A 115 4.13 -14.77 7.64
CA VAL A 115 3.81 -15.93 8.48
C VAL A 115 3.02 -15.49 9.71
N THR A 116 3.50 -14.49 10.44
CA THR A 116 2.84 -14.02 11.67
C THR A 116 1.46 -13.44 11.38
N PHE A 117 1.34 -12.58 10.37
CA PHE A 117 0.08 -11.95 10.01
C PHE A 117 -0.96 -12.95 9.51
N SER A 118 -0.56 -13.94 8.70
CA SER A 118 -1.48 -14.98 8.22
C SER A 118 -2.12 -15.76 9.37
N HIS A 119 -1.36 -16.08 10.42
CA HIS A 119 -1.89 -16.74 11.61
C HIS A 119 -2.83 -15.84 12.42
N ILE A 120 -2.43 -14.57 12.63
CA ILE A 120 -3.24 -13.59 13.37
C ILE A 120 -4.57 -13.37 12.65
N LEU A 121 -4.53 -13.11 11.34
CA LEU A 121 -5.74 -12.85 10.55
C LEU A 121 -6.66 -14.07 10.54
N ASN A 122 -6.11 -15.28 10.38
CA ASN A 122 -6.88 -16.51 10.44
C ASN A 122 -7.58 -16.66 11.81
N TYR A 123 -6.84 -16.45 12.91
CA TYR A 123 -7.38 -16.52 14.26
C TYR A 123 -8.50 -15.50 14.50
N VAL A 124 -8.25 -14.24 14.12
CA VAL A 124 -9.19 -13.12 14.32
C VAL A 124 -10.44 -13.28 13.47
N LEU A 125 -10.33 -13.78 12.24
CA LEU A 125 -11.50 -14.05 11.39
C LEU A 125 -12.31 -15.24 11.88
N HIS A 126 -11.69 -16.27 12.45
CA HIS A 126 -12.41 -17.40 13.04
C HIS A 126 -13.19 -17.01 14.30
N HIS A 127 -12.59 -16.22 15.19
CA HIS A 127 -13.22 -15.89 16.47
C HIS A 127 -14.08 -14.62 16.44
N PHE A 128 -13.75 -13.64 15.60
CA PHE A 128 -14.39 -12.31 15.56
C PHE A 128 -14.89 -11.89 14.16
N LYS A 129 -15.21 -12.85 13.27
CA LYS A 129 -15.59 -12.64 11.86
C LYS A 129 -16.36 -11.35 11.57
N ASN A 130 -17.50 -11.15 12.24
CA ASN A 130 -18.39 -10.01 11.95
C ASN A 130 -17.80 -8.67 12.38
N THR A 131 -17.11 -8.63 13.52
CA THR A 131 -16.46 -7.42 14.01
C THR A 131 -15.30 -7.06 13.10
N THR A 132 -14.46 -8.03 12.75
CA THR A 132 -13.34 -7.86 11.83
C THR A 132 -13.82 -7.35 10.47
N LEU A 133 -14.86 -7.97 9.90
CA LEU A 133 -15.43 -7.51 8.62
C LEU A 133 -15.99 -6.09 8.71
N SER A 134 -16.53 -5.69 9.86
CA SER A 134 -17.01 -4.31 10.08
C SER A 134 -15.84 -3.32 10.13
N VAL A 135 -14.74 -3.65 10.81
CA VAL A 135 -13.50 -2.84 10.81
C VAL A 135 -12.94 -2.73 9.39
N LEU A 136 -12.81 -3.85 8.67
CA LEU A 136 -12.28 -3.88 7.30
C LEU A 136 -13.14 -3.04 6.36
N THR A 137 -14.46 -3.20 6.41
CA THR A 137 -15.40 -2.40 5.63
C THR A 137 -15.26 -0.91 5.95
N GLY A 138 -15.23 -0.56 7.24
CA GLY A 138 -15.01 0.82 7.67
C GLY A 138 -13.68 1.38 7.18
N PHE A 139 -12.61 0.59 7.25
CA PHE A 139 -11.30 0.96 6.78
C PHE A 139 -11.26 1.23 5.27
N ILE A 140 -11.87 0.36 4.47
CA ILE A 140 -12.03 0.55 3.01
C ILE A 140 -12.81 1.84 2.73
N ILE A 141 -13.89 2.09 3.48
CA ILE A 141 -14.68 3.33 3.34
C ILE A 141 -13.81 4.56 3.67
N GLY A 142 -13.04 4.50 4.77
CA GLY A 142 -12.16 5.60 5.17
C GLY A 142 -11.01 5.85 4.18
N SER A 143 -10.51 4.80 3.54
CA SER A 143 -9.41 4.90 2.55
C SER A 143 -9.86 5.25 1.14
N LEU A 144 -11.18 5.35 0.85
CA LEU A 144 -11.70 5.82 -0.46
C LEU A 144 -11.11 7.17 -0.89
N GLY A 145 -10.79 8.06 0.07
CA GLY A 145 -10.11 9.33 -0.23
C GLY A 145 -8.72 9.17 -0.85
N MET A 146 -8.04 8.04 -0.60
CA MET A 146 -6.75 7.70 -1.19
C MET A 146 -6.85 7.26 -2.65
N VAL A 147 -7.98 6.72 -3.08
CA VAL A 147 -8.21 6.32 -4.48
C VAL A 147 -9.04 7.33 -5.27
N TRP A 148 -9.34 8.49 -4.67
CA TRP A 148 -10.07 9.57 -5.34
C TRP A 148 -9.39 9.96 -6.67
N PRO A 149 -10.08 9.94 -7.82
CA PRO A 149 -9.42 10.08 -9.12
C PRO A 149 -8.99 11.52 -9.41
N TRP A 150 -9.63 12.52 -8.78
CA TRP A 150 -9.35 13.93 -9.06
C TRP A 150 -8.36 14.52 -8.06
N LYS A 151 -7.07 14.42 -8.41
CA LYS A 151 -5.93 14.88 -7.59
C LYS A 151 -4.91 15.62 -8.45
N LYS A 152 -4.35 16.72 -7.92
CA LYS A 152 -3.18 17.40 -8.52
C LYS A 152 -1.96 17.16 -7.63
N THR A 153 -0.84 16.76 -8.23
CA THR A 153 0.45 16.63 -7.56
C THR A 153 0.98 18.01 -7.16
N ILE A 154 1.37 18.15 -5.89
CA ILE A 154 2.13 19.28 -5.38
C ILE A 154 3.59 18.83 -5.33
N TYR A 155 4.49 19.60 -5.94
CA TYR A 155 5.92 19.31 -5.95
C TYR A 155 6.63 20.11 -4.87
N LYS A 156 7.61 19.50 -4.20
CA LYS A 156 8.46 20.20 -3.23
C LYS A 156 9.21 21.34 -3.94
N THR A 157 9.26 22.50 -3.30
CA THR A 157 9.91 23.71 -3.83
C THR A 157 10.97 24.19 -2.82
N THR A 158 12.18 24.51 -3.28
CA THR A 158 13.26 25.10 -2.47
C THR A 158 12.88 26.52 -2.00
N GLU A 159 13.56 27.06 -0.98
CA GLU A 159 13.37 28.44 -0.50
C GLU A 159 13.48 29.51 -1.61
N ASP A 160 14.20 29.22 -2.70
CA ASP A 160 14.35 30.09 -3.89
C ASP A 160 13.22 29.95 -4.93
N GLY A 161 12.21 29.11 -4.70
CA GLY A 161 11.08 28.91 -5.63
C GLY A 161 11.33 27.90 -6.76
N SER A 162 12.49 27.26 -6.81
CA SER A 162 12.80 26.16 -7.75
C SER A 162 12.24 24.82 -7.26
N PHE A 163 11.71 23.98 -8.15
CA PHE A 163 11.29 22.61 -7.77
C PHE A 163 12.49 21.77 -7.30
N LEU A 164 12.32 21.07 -6.19
CA LEU A 164 13.30 20.07 -5.73
C LEU A 164 13.28 18.87 -6.69
N LEU A 165 14.45 18.56 -7.23
CA LEU A 165 14.67 17.45 -8.14
C LEU A 165 15.28 16.27 -7.37
N ASP A 166 14.79 15.07 -7.65
CA ASP A 166 15.33 13.80 -7.18
C ASP A 166 16.68 13.51 -7.86
N SER A 167 17.40 12.48 -7.40
CA SER A 167 18.72 12.04 -7.90
C SER A 167 18.72 11.67 -9.39
N VAL A 168 17.55 11.47 -9.99
CA VAL A 168 17.34 11.18 -11.42
C VAL A 168 16.81 12.41 -12.20
N GLY A 169 16.73 13.59 -11.56
CA GLY A 169 16.22 14.82 -12.17
C GLY A 169 14.69 14.92 -12.23
N GLY A 170 13.96 14.03 -11.55
CA GLY A 170 12.49 14.06 -11.47
C GLY A 170 11.99 15.00 -10.37
N LYS A 171 10.85 15.69 -10.57
CA LYS A 171 10.27 16.56 -9.54
C LYS A 171 9.75 15.73 -8.35
N VAL A 172 10.22 16.01 -7.14
CA VAL A 172 9.78 15.29 -5.92
C VAL A 172 8.34 15.68 -5.58
N ILE A 173 7.44 14.69 -5.54
CA ILE A 173 6.04 14.90 -5.13
C ILE A 173 6.00 15.06 -3.62
N GLU A 174 5.51 16.20 -3.14
CA GLU A 174 5.33 16.48 -1.72
C GLU A 174 4.00 15.95 -1.21
N ASN A 175 2.92 16.25 -1.93
CA ASN A 175 1.56 15.93 -1.53
C ASN A 175 0.60 15.96 -2.73
N TYR A 176 -0.67 15.62 -2.52
CA TYR A 176 -1.73 15.69 -3.53
C TYR A 176 -2.86 16.60 -3.07
N LYS A 177 -3.16 17.65 -3.84
CA LYS A 177 -4.37 18.45 -3.61
C LYS A 177 -5.57 17.75 -4.24
N ARG A 178 -6.48 17.25 -3.38
CA ARG A 178 -7.77 16.70 -3.80
C ARG A 178 -8.70 17.85 -4.18
N PHE A 179 -9.38 17.74 -5.31
CA PHE A 179 -10.35 18.73 -5.75
C PHE A 179 -11.62 18.05 -6.24
N ILE A 180 -12.70 18.82 -6.26
CA ILE A 180 -13.97 18.40 -6.85
C ILE A 180 -13.87 18.73 -8.35
N PRO A 181 -14.07 17.74 -9.25
CA PRO A 181 -13.93 17.96 -10.67
C PRO A 181 -14.99 18.92 -11.22
N GLU A 182 -14.61 19.64 -12.26
CA GLU A 182 -15.57 20.32 -13.13
C GLU A 182 -16.31 19.30 -14.00
N LEU A 183 -17.56 19.62 -14.35
CA LEU A 183 -18.44 18.75 -15.14
C LEU A 183 -18.04 18.78 -16.63
N ASN A 184 -16.91 18.13 -16.94
CA ASN A 184 -16.37 17.99 -18.29
C ASN A 184 -16.56 16.56 -18.81
N SER A 185 -16.42 16.34 -20.12
CA SER A 185 -16.56 15.02 -20.75
C SER A 185 -15.68 13.94 -20.10
N GLU A 186 -14.44 14.28 -19.74
CA GLU A 186 -13.52 13.38 -19.02
C GLU A 186 -14.07 12.94 -17.66
N THR A 187 -14.68 13.87 -16.92
CA THR A 187 -15.30 13.59 -15.61
C THR A 187 -16.48 12.64 -15.77
N TYR A 188 -17.32 12.81 -16.80
CA TYR A 188 -18.43 11.90 -17.09
C TYR A 188 -17.95 10.49 -17.45
N ILE A 189 -16.92 10.39 -18.29
CA ILE A 189 -16.31 9.10 -18.65
C ILE A 189 -15.80 8.38 -17.39
N ALA A 190 -15.09 9.09 -16.52
CA ALA A 190 -14.59 8.53 -15.26
C ALA A 190 -15.74 8.03 -14.34
N ILE A 191 -16.83 8.80 -14.22
CA ILE A 191 -18.01 8.39 -13.43
C ILE A 191 -18.65 7.13 -14.03
N VAL A 192 -18.79 7.05 -15.35
CA VAL A 192 -19.33 5.86 -16.02
C VAL A 192 -18.48 4.62 -15.73
N PHE A 193 -17.15 4.73 -15.79
CA PHE A 193 -16.25 3.62 -15.44
C PHE A 193 -16.38 3.19 -13.96
N ILE A 194 -16.56 4.14 -13.04
CA ILE A 194 -16.83 3.83 -11.62
C ILE A 194 -18.13 3.03 -11.49
N VAL A 195 -19.21 3.47 -12.15
CA VAL A 195 -20.51 2.79 -12.10
C VAL A 195 -20.42 1.39 -12.71
N ILE A 196 -19.75 1.25 -13.87
CA ILE A 196 -19.51 -0.05 -14.51
C ILE A 196 -18.75 -0.98 -13.55
N GLY A 197 -17.68 -0.50 -12.91
CA GLY A 197 -16.92 -1.28 -11.93
C GLY A 197 -17.79 -1.77 -10.77
N VAL A 198 -18.64 -0.90 -10.20
CA VAL A 198 -19.60 -1.29 -9.15
C VAL A 198 -20.59 -2.33 -9.67
N CYS A 199 -21.15 -2.13 -10.87
CA CYS A 199 -22.08 -3.09 -11.48
C CYS A 199 -21.42 -4.47 -11.67
N ILE A 200 -20.18 -4.53 -12.15
CA ILE A 200 -19.44 -5.79 -12.32
C ILE A 200 -19.29 -6.52 -10.98
N VAL A 201 -18.87 -5.80 -9.93
CA VAL A 201 -18.70 -6.41 -8.59
C VAL A 201 -20.02 -6.94 -8.05
N LEU A 202 -21.13 -6.19 -8.22
CA LEU A 202 -22.46 -6.65 -7.81
C LEU A 202 -22.94 -7.86 -8.60
N LEU A 203 -22.67 -7.91 -9.90
CA LEU A 203 -23.00 -9.07 -10.75
C LEU A 203 -22.21 -10.31 -10.34
N LEU A 204 -20.92 -10.17 -9.99
CA LEU A 204 -20.09 -11.26 -9.51
C LEU A 204 -20.57 -11.79 -8.14
N ASP A 205 -20.91 -10.90 -7.20
CA ASP A 205 -21.49 -11.30 -5.91
C ASP A 205 -22.83 -12.03 -6.09
N TRP A 206 -23.69 -11.51 -6.97
CA TRP A 206 -24.96 -12.15 -7.29
C TRP A 206 -24.78 -13.54 -7.89
N TYR A 207 -23.88 -13.69 -8.89
CA TYR A 207 -23.59 -14.98 -9.50
C TYR A 207 -23.00 -15.98 -8.50
N GLY A 208 -22.06 -15.55 -7.67
CA GLY A 208 -21.43 -16.39 -6.64
C GLY A 208 -22.42 -16.88 -5.57
N ARG A 209 -23.42 -16.05 -5.23
CA ARG A 209 -24.49 -16.46 -4.31
C ARG A 209 -25.44 -17.47 -4.95
N ASN A 210 -25.86 -17.24 -6.20
CA ASN A 210 -26.79 -18.13 -6.88
C ASN A 210 -26.18 -19.52 -7.18
N SER A 211 -24.87 -19.59 -7.46
CA SER A 211 -24.19 -20.87 -7.69
C SER A 211 -23.98 -21.72 -6.41
N ASN A 212 -23.99 -21.11 -5.23
CA ASN A 212 -23.85 -21.83 -3.96
C ASN A 212 -25.19 -22.42 -3.47
N ASP A 213 -26.32 -21.86 -3.93
CA ASP A 213 -27.65 -22.38 -3.62
C ASP A 213 -27.99 -23.65 -4.43
N ASP A 214 -27.30 -23.90 -5.56
CA ASP A 214 -27.50 -25.11 -6.40
C ASP A 214 -26.84 -26.40 -5.84
N TYR A 215 -26.04 -26.29 -4.78
CA TYR A 215 -25.33 -27.43 -4.13
C TYR A 215 -25.75 -27.67 -2.66
N ALA A 216 -26.80 -26.99 -2.18
CA ALA A 216 -27.32 -27.11 -0.81
C ALA A 216 -28.60 -27.96 -0.74
#